data_AF-A0A423T3A9-F1
#
_entry.id   AF-A0A423T3A9-F1
#
_cell.length_a   1.000
_cell.length_b   1.000
_cell.length_c   1.000
_cell.angle_alpha   90.00
_cell.angle_beta   90.00
_cell.angle_gamma   90.00
#
_symmetry.space_group_name_H-M   'P 1'
#
loop_
_entity.id
_entity.type
_entity.pdbx_description
1 polymer ?
#
loop_
_entity_poly.entity_id
_entity_poly.type
_entity_poly.pdbx_seq_one_letter_code
_entity_poly.pdbx_strand_id
1 'polypeptide(L)'
;MALCAESFIDLGAIGCYHIHESSMNFADALLYCQSLNADLATPSSLDPLRQYLLDNGKTGEYWVGLVRPSGWIDGRRDDPSEWDEGEPNDSGACARLRDSSDFKAADHGCLNSYKVICEQEV
;
A
#
# COMPACT_ATOMS: atom_id res chain seq x y z
N MET A 1 -12.02 -0.17 -22.66
CA MET A 1 -12.93 -0.44 -21.53
C MET A 1 -12.06 -0.32 -20.30
N ALA A 2 -12.18 0.76 -19.53
CA ALA A 2 -11.49 0.86 -18.25
C ALA A 2 -12.23 -0.07 -17.28
N LEU A 3 -11.49 -0.97 -16.63
CA LEU A 3 -12.03 -1.97 -15.69
C LEU A 3 -12.19 -1.40 -14.27
N CYS A 4 -11.56 -0.27 -13.98
CA CYS A 4 -11.57 0.37 -12.66
C CYS A 4 -12.77 1.29 -12.45
N ALA A 5 -13.20 1.46 -11.20
CA ALA A 5 -14.19 2.48 -10.82
C ALA A 5 -13.64 3.92 -11.02
N GLU A 6 -14.54 4.92 -11.10
CA GLU A 6 -14.20 6.32 -11.47
C GLU A 6 -13.11 6.99 -10.60
N SER A 7 -12.92 6.54 -9.36
CA SER A 7 -11.92 7.07 -8.43
C SER A 7 -10.63 6.24 -8.34
N PHE A 8 -10.50 5.21 -9.17
CA PHE A 8 -9.37 4.30 -9.18
C PHE A 8 -8.47 4.51 -10.40
N ILE A 9 -7.18 4.44 -10.16
CA ILE A 9 -6.10 4.54 -11.13
C ILE A 9 -5.88 3.14 -11.72
N ASP A 10 -6.01 3.02 -13.03
CA ASP A 10 -5.72 1.79 -13.76
C ASP A 10 -4.22 1.67 -14.04
N LEU A 11 -3.55 0.74 -13.34
CA LEU A 11 -2.15 0.39 -13.59
C LEU A 11 -2.01 -0.88 -14.47
N GLY A 12 -3.02 -1.18 -15.27
CA GLY A 12 -3.05 -2.30 -16.19
C GLY A 12 -3.13 -3.65 -15.46
N ALA A 13 -2.21 -4.56 -15.78
CA ALA A 13 -2.18 -5.91 -15.20
C ALA A 13 -1.86 -5.94 -13.69
N ILE A 14 -1.48 -4.80 -13.11
CA ILE A 14 -1.09 -4.69 -11.71
C ILE A 14 -2.32 -4.53 -10.82
N GLY A 15 -3.33 -3.77 -11.27
CA GLY A 15 -4.57 -3.59 -10.53
C GLY A 15 -5.12 -2.17 -10.64
N CYS A 16 -6.22 -1.94 -9.92
CA CYS A 16 -6.90 -0.66 -9.80
C CYS A 16 -6.62 -0.07 -8.41
N TYR A 17 -6.05 1.14 -8.34
CA TYR A 17 -5.61 1.73 -7.07
C TYR A 17 -6.29 3.06 -6.73
N HIS A 18 -6.65 3.25 -5.47
CA HIS A 18 -7.16 4.52 -4.96
C HIS A 18 -6.22 5.08 -3.88
N ILE A 19 -5.78 6.33 -4.06
CA ILE A 19 -4.88 7.00 -3.10
C ILE A 19 -5.69 8.01 -2.28
N HIS A 20 -5.73 7.79 -0.97
CA HIS A 20 -6.35 8.70 -0.01
C HIS A 20 -5.30 9.46 0.79
N GLU A 21 -5.32 10.79 0.69
CA GLU A 21 -4.28 11.67 1.24
C GLU A 21 -4.45 12.00 2.73
N SER A 22 -5.57 11.60 3.37
CA SER A 22 -5.75 11.79 4.81
C SER A 22 -5.12 10.65 5.58
N SER A 23 -4.39 10.98 6.65
CA SER A 23 -3.75 9.98 7.49
C SER A 23 -4.73 9.34 8.47
N MET A 24 -4.65 8.01 8.61
CA MET A 24 -5.43 7.24 9.58
C MET A 24 -4.64 6.01 10.06
N ASN A 25 -5.08 5.38 11.15
CA ASN A 25 -4.44 4.14 11.60
C ASN A 25 -4.75 2.98 10.66
N PHE A 26 -4.02 1.87 10.79
CA PHE A 26 -4.15 0.74 9.87
C PHE A 26 -5.57 0.15 9.83
N ALA A 27 -6.24 0.06 10.98
CA ALA A 27 -7.60 -0.48 11.05
C ALA A 27 -8.61 0.43 10.36
N ASP A 28 -8.51 1.75 10.58
CA ASP A 28 -9.34 2.74 9.90
C ASP A 28 -9.06 2.76 8.39
N ALA A 29 -7.79 2.58 7.99
CA ALA A 29 -7.38 2.49 6.59
C ALA A 29 -8.00 1.30 5.88
N LEU A 30 -8.01 0.14 6.53
CA LEU A 30 -8.69 -1.06 6.05
C LEU A 30 -10.19 -0.81 5.88
N LEU A 31 -10.86 -0.28 6.92
CA LEU A 31 -12.29 0.03 6.87
C LEU A 31 -12.63 1.07 5.79
N TYR A 32 -11.74 2.04 5.57
CA TYR A 32 -11.88 3.02 4.50
C TYR A 32 -11.87 2.37 3.12
N CYS A 33 -10.89 1.51 2.83
CA CYS A 33 -10.85 0.80 1.56
C CYS A 33 -12.08 -0.10 1.36
N GLN A 34 -12.51 -0.80 2.42
CA GLN A 34 -13.70 -1.65 2.38
C GLN A 34 -14.99 -0.86 2.12
N SER A 35 -15.07 0.39 2.59
CA SER A 35 -16.19 1.28 2.27
C SER A 35 -16.28 1.64 0.77
N LEU A 36 -15.18 1.46 0.03
CA LEU A 36 -15.07 1.66 -1.42
C LEU A 36 -15.17 0.35 -2.22
N ASN A 37 -15.55 -0.77 -1.59
CA ASN A 37 -15.55 -2.09 -2.20
C ASN A 37 -14.15 -2.48 -2.74
N ALA A 38 -13.14 -2.18 -1.94
CA ALA A 38 -11.72 -2.43 -2.16
C ALA A 38 -11.07 -2.89 -0.85
N ASP A 39 -9.79 -3.26 -0.87
CA ASP A 39 -9.01 -3.55 0.34
C ASP A 39 -7.73 -2.71 0.36
N LEU A 40 -6.95 -2.80 1.44
CA LEU A 40 -5.61 -2.20 1.46
C LEU A 40 -4.75 -2.81 0.35
N ALA A 41 -3.98 -1.97 -0.34
CA ALA A 41 -3.28 -2.40 -1.54
C ALA A 41 -2.30 -3.55 -1.29
N THR A 42 -2.48 -4.63 -2.03
CA THR A 42 -1.67 -5.85 -2.08
C THR A 42 -1.14 -6.07 -3.50
N PRO A 43 -0.41 -5.10 -4.07
CA PRO A 43 -0.02 -5.17 -5.46
C PRO A 43 0.81 -6.42 -5.74
N SER A 44 0.52 -7.08 -6.86
CA SER A 44 1.30 -8.25 -7.31
C SER A 44 2.80 -7.96 -7.52
N SER A 45 3.14 -6.68 -7.74
CA SER A 45 4.49 -6.11 -7.68
C SER A 45 4.39 -4.65 -7.24
N LEU A 46 5.21 -4.24 -6.28
CA LEU A 46 5.23 -2.84 -5.83
C LEU A 46 5.83 -1.86 -6.86
N ASP A 47 6.60 -2.33 -7.83
CA ASP A 47 7.35 -1.47 -8.76
C ASP A 47 6.46 -0.49 -9.55
N PRO A 48 5.35 -0.91 -10.17
CA PRO A 48 4.53 -0.01 -10.97
C PRO A 48 3.77 1.00 -10.11
N LEU A 49 3.31 0.57 -8.92
CA LEU A 49 2.68 1.47 -7.96
C LEU A 49 3.67 2.52 -7.45
N ARG A 50 4.89 2.10 -7.09
CA ARG A 50 5.99 3.01 -6.71
C ARG A 50 6.30 4.02 -7.81
N GLN A 51 6.47 3.55 -9.04
CA GLN A 51 6.79 4.44 -10.17
C GLN A 51 5.68 5.47 -10.37
N TYR A 52 4.42 5.05 -10.25
CA TYR A 52 3.28 5.98 -10.30
C TYR A 52 3.35 7.05 -9.19
N LEU A 53 3.66 6.65 -7.95
CA LEU A 53 3.78 7.60 -6.83
C LEU A 53 4.90 8.63 -7.08
N LEU A 54 6.06 8.17 -7.58
CA LEU A 54 7.21 9.02 -7.93
C LEU A 54 6.87 9.99 -9.08
N ASP A 55 6.34 9.48 -10.19
CA ASP A 55 6.04 10.27 -11.38
C ASP A 55 4.98 11.35 -11.12
N ASN A 56 4.09 11.11 -10.15
CA ASN A 56 3.05 12.05 -9.75
C ASN A 56 3.43 12.91 -8.53
N GLY A 57 4.70 12.88 -8.10
CA GLY A 57 5.20 13.72 -7.02
C GLY A 57 4.48 13.52 -5.69
N LYS A 58 4.04 12.29 -5.41
CA LYS A 58 3.43 11.94 -4.12
C LYS A 58 4.46 12.04 -3.01
N THR A 59 4.00 12.34 -1.79
CA THR A 59 4.87 12.56 -0.62
C THR A 59 4.24 12.00 0.65
N GLY A 60 5.07 11.75 1.64
CA GLY A 60 4.70 11.10 2.89
C GLY A 60 4.67 9.58 2.80
N GLU A 61 3.97 8.99 3.75
CA GLU A 61 3.97 7.56 3.97
C GLU A 61 2.56 7.00 3.78
N TYR A 62 2.48 5.79 3.24
CA TYR A 62 1.23 5.18 2.79
C TYR A 62 1.08 3.76 3.33
N TRP A 63 -0.07 3.45 3.93
CA TRP A 63 -0.45 2.10 4.28
C TRP A 63 -0.68 1.25 3.03
N VAL A 64 -0.22 0.00 3.11
CA VAL A 64 -0.46 -1.10 2.17
C VAL A 64 -0.83 -2.36 2.94
N GLY A 65 -1.41 -3.35 2.26
CA GLY A 65 -1.90 -4.61 2.83
C GLY A 65 -0.79 -5.59 3.20
N LEU A 66 0.25 -5.15 3.90
CA LEU A 66 1.39 -5.98 4.30
C LEU A 66 1.48 -6.02 5.83
N VAL A 67 1.33 -7.21 6.42
CA VAL A 67 1.20 -7.41 7.87
C VAL A 67 2.14 -8.51 8.35
N ARG A 68 2.93 -8.23 9.39
CA ARG A 68 3.85 -9.18 10.03
C ARG A 68 3.14 -9.99 11.11
N PRO A 69 3.50 -11.28 11.33
CA PRO A 69 4.47 -12.09 10.58
C PRO A 69 3.89 -12.77 9.33
N SER A 70 2.64 -12.45 8.97
CA SER A 70 1.84 -13.19 7.98
C SER A 70 2.22 -12.90 6.52
N GLY A 71 2.96 -11.83 6.24
CA GLY A 71 3.24 -11.35 4.88
C GLY A 71 2.11 -10.46 4.36
N TRP A 72 1.90 -10.41 3.04
CA TRP A 72 0.76 -9.70 2.46
C TRP A 72 -0.58 -10.29 2.93
N ILE A 73 -1.61 -9.46 3.11
CA ILE A 73 -2.91 -9.89 3.64
C ILE A 73 -3.64 -10.89 2.71
N ASP A 74 -3.27 -10.92 1.43
CA ASP A 74 -3.73 -11.86 0.40
C ASP A 74 -2.94 -13.19 0.40
N GLY A 75 -1.89 -13.30 1.21
CA GLY A 75 -0.99 -14.45 1.26
C GLY A 75 0.12 -14.44 0.20
N ARG A 76 0.31 -13.33 -0.55
CA ARG A 76 1.46 -13.16 -1.45
C ARG A 76 2.76 -13.28 -0.65
N ARG A 77 3.75 -13.95 -1.25
CA ARG A 77 5.08 -14.05 -0.65
C ARG A 77 5.76 -12.69 -0.68
N ASP A 78 6.37 -12.32 0.43
CA ASP A 78 7.22 -11.13 0.52
C ASP A 78 8.41 -11.24 -0.44
N ASP A 79 8.70 -10.15 -1.15
CA ASP A 79 9.91 -10.00 -1.95
C ASP A 79 10.90 -9.08 -1.20
N PRO A 80 12.10 -9.56 -0.82
CA PRO A 80 13.11 -8.74 -0.14
C PRO A 80 13.51 -7.45 -0.88
N SER A 81 13.35 -7.40 -2.20
CA SER A 81 13.67 -6.21 -3.01
C SER A 81 12.68 -5.06 -2.84
N GLU A 82 11.48 -5.35 -2.33
CA GLU A 82 10.42 -4.37 -2.08
C GLU A 82 10.59 -3.64 -0.74
N TRP A 83 11.42 -4.17 0.16
CA TRP A 83 11.70 -3.59 1.46
C TRP A 83 12.81 -2.53 1.41
N ASP A 84 12.71 -1.56 2.32
CA ASP A 84 13.79 -0.59 2.54
C ASP A 84 15.02 -1.26 3.16
N GLU A 85 16.17 -0.60 3.01
CA GLU A 85 17.40 -1.08 3.62
C GLU A 85 17.25 -1.22 5.14
N GLY A 86 17.47 -2.43 5.64
CA GLY A 86 17.33 -2.76 7.06
C GLY A 86 15.90 -3.12 7.50
N GLU A 87 14.94 -3.14 6.59
CA GLU A 87 13.57 -3.59 6.85
C GLU A 87 13.36 -5.03 6.33
N PRO A 88 12.41 -5.78 6.92
CA PRO A 88 11.67 -5.46 8.13
C PRO A 88 12.55 -5.56 9.39
N ASN A 89 12.36 -4.65 10.35
CA ASN A 89 13.13 -4.54 11.60
C ASN A 89 12.35 -4.87 12.88
N ASP A 90 11.12 -5.39 12.75
CA ASP A 90 10.21 -5.73 13.84
C ASP A 90 9.83 -4.54 14.74
N SER A 91 9.82 -3.32 14.19
CA SER A 91 9.27 -2.12 14.85
C SER A 91 7.74 -2.11 14.90
N GLY A 92 7.07 -2.96 14.14
CA GLY A 92 5.67 -3.30 14.38
C GLY A 92 5.10 -4.31 13.41
N ALA A 93 3.76 -4.44 13.45
CA ALA A 93 3.07 -5.49 12.72
C ALA A 93 2.52 -5.05 11.36
N CYS A 94 2.52 -3.75 11.03
CA CYS A 94 1.91 -3.23 9.80
C CYS A 94 2.95 -2.53 8.95
N ALA A 95 2.91 -2.70 7.63
CA ALA A 95 3.89 -2.07 6.75
C ALA A 95 3.33 -0.87 5.97
N ARG A 96 4.22 0.07 5.71
CA ARG A 96 3.95 1.31 4.96
C ARG A 96 5.02 1.53 3.90
N LEU A 97 4.67 2.24 2.84
CA LEU A 97 5.61 2.76 1.85
C LEU A 97 6.11 4.13 2.30
N ARG A 98 7.41 4.41 2.20
CA ARG A 98 7.99 5.70 2.59
C ARG A 98 8.54 6.47 1.38
N ASP A 99 8.09 7.70 1.18
CA ASP A 99 8.66 8.59 0.15
C ASP A 99 10.18 8.77 0.29
N SER A 100 10.69 8.85 1.52
CA SER A 100 12.12 8.94 1.85
C SER A 100 12.98 7.76 1.39
N SER A 101 12.36 6.64 1.01
CA SER A 101 13.03 5.43 0.51
C SER A 101 12.51 5.01 -0.86
N ASP A 102 12.15 5.98 -1.70
CA ASP A 102 11.53 5.74 -3.01
C ASP A 102 10.31 4.82 -2.91
N PHE A 103 9.45 5.01 -1.91
CA PHE A 103 8.27 4.17 -1.64
C PHE A 103 8.55 2.68 -1.44
N LYS A 104 9.71 2.34 -0.87
CA LYS A 104 9.94 0.99 -0.36
C LYS A 104 9.19 0.73 0.95
N ALA A 105 8.90 -0.55 1.20
CA ALA A 105 8.16 -1.00 2.36
C ALA A 105 8.99 -0.97 3.65
N ALA A 106 8.35 -0.62 4.77
CA ALA A 106 8.93 -0.63 6.11
C ALA A 106 7.86 -0.98 7.14
N ASP A 107 8.14 -1.86 8.09
CA ASP A 107 7.19 -2.19 9.15
C ASP A 107 7.14 -1.09 10.23
N HIS A 108 5.99 -0.96 10.89
CA HIS A 108 5.75 -0.04 12.00
C HIS A 108 4.53 -0.43 12.83
N GLY A 109 4.35 0.27 13.95
CA GLY A 109 3.15 0.13 14.78
C GLY A 109 1.86 0.50 14.02
N CYS A 110 0.89 -0.40 14.02
CA CYS A 110 -0.40 -0.25 13.33
C CYS A 110 -1.27 0.93 13.82
N LEU A 111 -0.98 1.48 15.00
CA LEU A 111 -1.70 2.62 15.59
C LEU A 111 -1.20 3.97 15.07
N ASN A 112 -0.08 4.01 14.32
CA ASN A 112 0.40 5.24 13.69
C ASN A 112 -0.53 5.66 12.56
N SER A 113 -0.50 6.95 12.20
CA SER A 113 -1.40 7.48 11.17
C SER A 113 -0.62 7.80 9.90
N TYR A 114 -0.96 7.10 8.82
CA TYR A 114 -0.39 7.30 7.49
C TYR A 114 -1.51 7.39 6.45
N LYS A 115 -1.17 7.92 5.27
CA LYS A 115 -2.08 7.97 4.13
C LYS A 115 -2.42 6.55 3.67
N VAL A 116 -3.38 6.39 2.78
CA VAL A 116 -3.88 5.04 2.43
C VAL A 116 -3.81 4.81 0.93
N ILE A 117 -3.40 3.62 0.53
CA ILE A 117 -3.57 3.12 -0.84
C ILE A 117 -4.49 1.91 -0.76
N CYS A 118 -5.60 1.99 -1.48
CA CYS A 118 -6.56 0.90 -1.64
C CYS A 118 -6.36 0.24 -3.00
N GLU A 119 -6.67 -1.05 -3.08
CA GLU A 119 -6.71 -1.84 -4.31
C GLU A 119 -8.10 -2.44 -4.48
N GLN A 120 -8.67 -2.27 -5.67
CA GLN A 120 -9.94 -2.86 -6.04
C GLN A 120 -9.70 -4.20 -6.74
N GLU A 121 -10.36 -5.26 -6.27
CA GLU A 121 -10.44 -6.53 -7.00
C GLU A 121 -11.31 -6.33 -8.26
N VAL A 122 -10.76 -6.71 -9.43
CA VAL A 122 -11.41 -6.62 -10.75
C VAL A 122 -11.67 -7.99 -11.37
#